data_AF-A0A9X7AVZ7-F1
#
_entry.id   AF-A0A9X7AVZ7-F1
#
_cell.length_a   1.000
_cell.length_b   1.000
_cell.length_c   1.000
_cell.angle_alpha   90.00
_cell.angle_beta   90.00
_cell.angle_gamma   90.00
#
_symmetry.space_group_name_H-M   'P 1'
#
loop_
_entity.id
_entity.type
_entity.pdbx_description
1 polymer ?
#
loop_
_entity_poly.entity_id
_entity_poly.type
_entity_poly.pdbx_seq_one_letter_code
_entity_poly.pdbx_strand_id
1 'polypeptide(L)'
;CFGHSISEGTLVNHTISFSAQLQPFLQEVKDKILQSPVVHFDETGMRVENKTQWLHTASTPEVTLQHIHQKRGKEAMDAGEILPSFSGIAMHDGWKSYDAYTDCRHVLCNAHLLRDLQG
;
A
#
# COMPACT_ATOMS: atom_id res chain seq x y z
N CYS A 1 -11.62 5.39 -33.95
CA CYS A 1 -12.20 4.30 -33.13
C CYS A 1 -12.47 3.09 -34.04
N PHE A 2 -12.04 1.89 -33.67
CA PHE A 2 -11.99 0.69 -34.54
C PHE A 2 -13.35 0.01 -34.87
N GLY A 3 -14.49 0.69 -34.71
CA GLY A 3 -15.80 0.17 -35.14
C GLY A 3 -16.36 -1.04 -34.38
N HIS A 4 -15.68 -1.53 -33.34
CA HIS A 4 -16.09 -2.69 -32.54
C HIS A 4 -16.43 -2.31 -31.10
N SER A 5 -17.43 -2.97 -30.52
CA SER A 5 -17.75 -2.90 -29.09
C SER A 5 -16.99 -3.98 -28.32
N ILE A 6 -16.48 -3.62 -27.14
CA ILE A 6 -15.80 -4.53 -26.23
C ILE A 6 -16.79 -4.91 -25.13
N SER A 7 -16.90 -6.21 -24.82
CA SER A 7 -17.76 -6.67 -23.72
C SER A 7 -17.10 -6.42 -22.36
N GLU A 8 -17.90 -6.25 -21.30
CA GLU A 8 -17.40 -6.13 -19.92
C GLU A 8 -16.55 -7.35 -19.52
N GLY A 9 -16.97 -8.56 -19.90
CA GLY A 9 -16.20 -9.79 -19.66
C GLY A 9 -14.83 -9.78 -20.33
N THR A 10 -14.71 -9.18 -21.51
CA THR A 10 -13.42 -8.99 -22.18
C THR A 10 -12.51 -8.05 -21.39
N LEU A 11 -13.05 -6.93 -20.86
CA LEU A 11 -12.28 -6.01 -20.02
C LEU A 11 -11.79 -6.66 -18.73
N VAL A 12 -12.64 -7.46 -18.08
CA VAL A 12 -12.27 -8.22 -16.87
C VAL A 12 -11.16 -9.22 -17.18
N ASN A 13 -11.29 -10.01 -18.26
CA ASN A 13 -10.28 -10.98 -18.65
C ASN A 13 -8.94 -10.33 -19.00
N HIS A 14 -8.96 -9.19 -19.69
CA HIS A 14 -7.75 -8.42 -19.97
C HIS A 14 -7.10 -7.92 -18.68
N THR A 15 -7.88 -7.39 -17.75
CA THR A 15 -7.38 -6.93 -16.44
C THR A 15 -6.69 -8.06 -15.69
N ILE A 16 -7.29 -9.25 -15.66
CA ILE A 16 -6.71 -10.43 -15.02
C ILE A 16 -5.40 -10.85 -15.72
N SER A 17 -5.39 -10.91 -17.05
CA SER A 17 -4.22 -11.31 -17.83
C SER A 17 -3.04 -10.35 -17.66
N PHE A 18 -3.31 -9.04 -17.65
CA PHE A 18 -2.27 -8.03 -17.44
C PHE A 18 -1.79 -7.96 -16.00
N SER A 19 -2.68 -8.19 -15.02
CA SER A 19 -2.32 -8.28 -13.60
C SER A 19 -1.24 -9.35 -13.36
N ALA A 20 -1.37 -10.52 -13.98
CA ALA A 20 -0.37 -11.59 -13.86
C ALA A 20 1.02 -11.16 -14.40
N GLN A 21 1.06 -10.27 -15.39
CA GLN A 21 2.31 -9.78 -15.98
C GLN A 21 2.98 -8.67 -15.17
N LEU A 22 2.29 -8.10 -14.18
CA LEU A 22 2.84 -7.05 -13.32
C LEU A 22 3.77 -7.58 -12.22
N GLN A 23 3.84 -8.90 -11.99
CA GLN A 23 4.65 -9.47 -10.90
C GLN A 23 6.12 -9.01 -10.90
N PRO A 24 6.84 -8.98 -12.03
CA PRO A 24 8.22 -8.49 -12.05
C PRO A 24 8.32 -7.00 -11.68
N PHE A 25 7.36 -6.19 -12.13
CA PHE A 25 7.29 -4.77 -11.79
C PHE A 25 6.99 -4.55 -10.31
N LEU A 26 6.06 -5.33 -9.74
CA LEU A 26 5.77 -5.27 -8.31
C LEU A 26 6.98 -5.61 -7.46
N GLN A 27 7.79 -6.58 -7.89
CA GLN A 27 9.06 -6.89 -7.22
C GLN A 27 10.04 -5.71 -7.30
N GLU A 28 10.20 -5.09 -8.47
CA GLU A 28 11.06 -3.91 -8.63
C GLU A 28 10.60 -2.74 -7.74
N VAL A 29 9.29 -2.51 -7.63
CA VAL A 29 8.71 -1.49 -6.75
C VAL A 29 9.02 -1.80 -5.29
N LYS A 30 8.85 -3.06 -4.84
CA LYS A 30 9.19 -3.48 -3.47
C LYS A 30 10.66 -3.23 -3.19
N ASP A 31 11.56 -3.62 -4.10
CA ASP A 31 13.00 -3.44 -3.93
C ASP A 31 13.37 -1.95 -3.81
N LYS A 32 12.76 -1.08 -4.64
CA LYS A 32 12.95 0.37 -4.57
C LYS A 32 12.47 0.96 -3.24
N ILE A 33 11.32 0.52 -2.75
CA ILE A 33 10.78 0.95 -1.44
C ILE A 33 11.71 0.51 -0.31
N LEU A 34 12.16 -0.75 -0.32
CA LEU A 34 13.05 -1.29 0.71
C LEU A 34 14.42 -0.61 0.75
N GLN A 35 14.90 -0.11 -0.39
CA GLN A 35 16.15 0.66 -0.50
C GLN A 35 15.99 2.15 -0.18
N SER A 36 14.75 2.65 -0.06
CA SER A 36 14.51 4.07 0.21
C SER A 36 14.89 4.43 1.65
N PRO A 37 15.54 5.59 1.87
CA PRO A 37 15.84 6.05 3.23
C PRO A 37 14.59 6.40 4.05
N VAL A 38 13.52 6.84 3.37
CA VAL A 38 12.26 7.25 3.99
C VAL A 38 11.10 6.64 3.20
N VAL A 39 10.16 6.02 3.91
CA VAL A 39 8.93 5.49 3.32
C VAL A 39 7.74 5.98 4.13
N HIS A 40 6.71 6.43 3.42
CA HIS A 40 5.44 6.86 3.99
C HIS A 40 4.46 5.69 3.96
N PHE A 41 3.90 5.36 5.12
CA PHE A 41 2.89 4.32 5.28
C PHE A 41 1.56 4.92 5.73
N ASP A 42 0.46 4.40 5.17
CA ASP A 42 -0.90 4.81 5.48
C ASP A 42 -1.90 3.69 5.16
N GLU A 43 -3.04 3.67 5.84
CA GLU A 43 -4.15 2.78 5.51
C GLU A 43 -5.49 3.51 5.44
N THR A 44 -6.27 3.18 4.41
CA THR A 44 -7.62 3.72 4.26
C THR A 44 -8.66 2.61 4.09
N GLY A 45 -9.80 2.78 4.76
CA GLY A 45 -10.92 1.85 4.67
C GLY A 45 -11.68 2.03 3.36
N MET A 46 -12.01 0.93 2.70
CA MET A 46 -12.84 0.91 1.49
C MET A 46 -13.93 -0.17 1.56
N ARG A 47 -14.94 -0.05 0.71
CA ARG A 47 -16.06 -1.00 0.63
C ARG A 47 -15.95 -1.83 -0.64
N VAL A 48 -15.80 -3.15 -0.49
CA VAL A 48 -15.80 -4.11 -1.58
C VAL A 48 -16.89 -5.12 -1.29
N GLU A 49 -17.87 -5.24 -2.19
CA GLU A 49 -19.02 -6.16 -2.04
C GLU A 49 -19.69 -6.07 -0.65
N ASN A 50 -19.97 -4.85 -0.18
CA ASN A 50 -20.56 -4.59 1.14
C ASN A 50 -19.74 -5.13 2.33
N LYS A 51 -18.43 -5.35 2.15
CA LYS A 51 -17.50 -5.68 3.23
C LYS A 51 -16.40 -4.63 3.32
N THR A 52 -15.95 -4.35 4.53
CA THR A 52 -14.85 -3.42 4.75
C THR A 52 -13.56 -4.11 4.38
N GLN A 53 -12.78 -3.46 3.53
CA GLN A 53 -11.41 -3.82 3.20
C GLN A 53 -10.52 -2.63 3.56
N TRP A 54 -9.23 -2.88 3.70
CA TRP A 54 -8.22 -1.88 3.98
C TRP A 54 -7.24 -1.83 2.83
N LEU A 55 -7.11 -0.66 2.22
CA LEU A 55 -6.05 -0.35 1.29
C LEU A 55 -4.86 0.13 2.10
N HIS A 56 -3.74 -0.55 1.95
CA HIS A 56 -2.47 -0.23 2.57
C HIS A 56 -1.54 0.39 1.54
N THR A 57 -0.75 1.36 1.95
CA THR A 57 0.20 2.03 1.07
C THR A 57 1.59 2.08 1.67
N ALA A 58 2.60 1.92 0.80
CA ALA A 58 4.00 2.21 1.10
C ALA A 58 4.54 3.07 -0.04
N SER A 59 4.92 4.31 0.25
CA SER A 59 5.23 5.31 -0.78
C SER A 59 6.58 5.99 -0.57
N THR A 60 7.29 6.19 -1.68
CA THR A 60 8.44 7.07 -1.85
C THR A 60 8.07 8.19 -2.83
N PRO A 61 8.95 9.17 -3.09
CA PRO A 61 8.72 10.15 -4.16
C PRO A 61 8.57 9.54 -5.56
N GLU A 62 9.19 8.37 -5.82
CA GLU A 62 9.18 7.74 -7.14
C GLU A 62 8.09 6.66 -7.31
N VAL A 63 7.79 5.90 -6.24
CA VAL A 63 6.92 4.73 -6.33
C VAL A 63 5.97 4.61 -5.15
N THR A 64 4.78 4.07 -5.43
CA THR A 64 3.80 3.70 -4.41
C THR A 64 3.37 2.26 -4.63
N LEU A 65 3.55 1.44 -3.61
CA LEU A 65 2.95 0.11 -3.53
C LEU A 65 1.60 0.20 -2.82
N GLN A 66 0.62 -0.49 -3.39
CA GLN A 66 -0.74 -0.58 -2.85
C GLN A 66 -1.16 -2.04 -2.75
N HIS A 67 -1.70 -2.45 -1.61
CA HIS A 67 -2.33 -3.75 -1.47
C HIS A 67 -3.60 -3.68 -0.62
N ILE A 68 -4.55 -4.56 -0.92
CA ILE A 68 -5.84 -4.62 -0.23
C ILE A 68 -5.87 -5.84 0.67
N HIS A 69 -6.37 -5.67 1.89
CA HIS A 69 -6.54 -6.76 2.84
C HIS A 69 -7.83 -6.59 3.67
N GLN A 70 -8.40 -7.72 4.12
CA GLN A 70 -9.65 -7.70 4.93
C GLN A 70 -9.42 -7.11 6.33
N LYS A 71 -8.18 -7.11 6.79
CA LYS A 71 -7.75 -6.60 8.09
C LYS A 71 -6.87 -5.35 7.91
N ARG A 72 -6.81 -4.52 8.95
CA ARG A 72 -5.92 -3.35 9.01
C ARG A 72 -4.59 -3.65 9.70
N GLY A 73 -4.57 -4.55 10.68
CA GLY A 73 -3.43 -4.70 11.61
C GLY A 73 -2.21 -5.39 11.02
N LYS A 74 -1.29 -5.74 11.91
CA LYS A 74 -0.01 -6.40 11.60
C LYS A 74 -0.11 -7.49 10.52
N GLU A 75 -1.11 -8.36 10.60
CA GLU A 75 -1.32 -9.42 9.59
C GLU A 75 -1.41 -8.88 8.15
N ALA A 76 -2.10 -7.76 7.97
CA ALA A 76 -2.24 -7.11 6.67
C ALA A 76 -0.98 -6.35 6.26
N MET A 77 -0.32 -5.72 7.22
CA MET A 77 0.95 -5.02 7.01
C MET A 77 2.06 -6.01 6.61
N ASP A 78 2.11 -7.18 7.26
CA ASP A 78 3.03 -8.28 6.94
C ASP A 78 2.78 -8.82 5.53
N ALA A 79 1.50 -8.98 5.14
CA ALA A 79 1.12 -9.41 3.79
C ALA A 79 1.52 -8.41 2.69
N GLY A 80 1.82 -7.16 3.05
CA GLY A 80 2.40 -6.17 2.14
C GLY A 80 3.89 -6.39 1.85
N GLU A 81 4.58 -7.21 2.64
CA GLU A 81 5.99 -7.61 2.47
C GLU A 81 7.01 -6.47 2.48
N ILE A 82 6.63 -5.28 2.95
CA ILE A 82 7.54 -4.14 3.11
C ILE A 82 8.00 -3.99 4.56
N LEU A 83 7.08 -3.66 5.46
CA LEU A 83 7.37 -3.35 6.87
C LEU A 83 8.20 -4.43 7.59
N PRO A 84 7.98 -5.75 7.38
CA PRO A 84 8.80 -6.78 8.02
C PRO A 84 10.29 -6.77 7.63
N SER A 85 10.67 -6.13 6.53
CA SER A 85 12.05 -6.12 6.00
C SER A 85 12.61 -4.71 5.84
N PHE A 86 11.85 -3.68 6.20
CA PHE A 86 12.24 -2.30 6.07
C PHE A 86 13.02 -1.84 7.31
N SER A 87 14.16 -1.17 7.10
CA SER A 87 15.05 -0.69 8.18
C SER A 87 15.37 0.81 8.09
N GLY A 88 14.71 1.54 7.19
CA GLY A 88 14.84 2.98 7.03
C GLY A 88 13.96 3.77 8.01
N ILE A 89 13.53 4.96 7.60
CA ILE A 89 12.60 5.81 8.35
C ILE A 89 11.17 5.51 7.89
N ALA A 90 10.36 4.95 8.77
CA ALA A 90 8.94 4.71 8.55
C ALA A 90 8.14 5.92 9.05
N MET A 91 7.59 6.69 8.11
CA MET A 91 6.69 7.80 8.43
C MET A 91 5.24 7.35 8.39
N HIS A 92 4.50 7.51 9.48
CA HIS A 92 3.10 7.06 9.57
C HIS A 92 2.27 7.92 10.53
N ASP A 93 0.98 7.64 10.66
CA ASP A 93 0.00 8.34 11.49
C ASP A 93 0.12 8.07 13.01
N GLY A 94 1.12 7.28 13.44
CA GLY A 94 1.27 6.87 14.84
C GLY A 94 0.35 5.72 15.28
N TRP A 95 -0.27 4.99 14.36
CA TRP A 95 -1.12 3.86 14.75
C TRP A 95 -0.34 2.73 15.44
N LYS A 96 -0.89 2.19 16.54
CA LYS A 96 -0.21 1.22 17.43
C LYS A 96 0.33 -0.05 16.73
N SER A 97 -0.25 -0.47 15.61
CA SER A 97 0.25 -1.67 14.93
C SER A 97 1.67 -1.50 14.38
N TYR A 98 2.10 -0.26 14.13
CA TYR A 98 3.46 0.04 13.70
C TYR A 98 4.51 -0.28 14.77
N ASP A 99 4.15 -0.23 16.06
CA ASP A 99 5.06 -0.51 17.18
C ASP A 99 5.64 -1.93 17.15
N ALA A 100 5.06 -2.83 16.35
CA ALA A 100 5.56 -4.18 16.16
C ALA A 100 6.82 -4.26 15.27
N TYR A 101 7.21 -3.19 14.57
CA TYR A 101 8.30 -3.17 13.59
C TYR A 101 9.53 -2.43 14.11
N THR A 102 10.31 -3.09 14.96
CA THR A 102 11.42 -2.48 15.72
C THR A 102 12.69 -2.21 14.93
N ASP A 103 12.82 -2.76 13.73
CA ASP A 103 14.04 -2.67 12.91
C ASP A 103 14.11 -1.36 12.11
N CYS A 104 13.04 -0.56 12.12
CA CYS A 104 12.95 0.73 11.45
C CYS A 104 12.85 1.88 12.45
N ARG A 105 13.17 3.10 11.99
CA ARG A 105 12.94 4.31 12.79
C ARG A 105 11.57 4.89 12.50
N HIS A 106 10.74 5.01 13.53
CA HIS A 106 9.41 5.61 13.41
C HIS A 106 9.46 7.14 13.45
N VAL A 107 8.71 7.78 12.55
CA VAL A 107 8.47 9.24 12.51
C VAL A 107 6.98 9.48 12.30
N LEU A 108 6.43 10.47 13.01
CA LEU A 108 5.03 10.84 12.83
C LEU A 108 4.84 11.73 11.60
N CYS A 109 3.78 11.47 10.85
CA CYS A 109 3.42 12.25 9.69
C CYS A 109 2.87 13.62 10.11
N ASN A 110 3.57 14.69 9.72
CA ASN A 110 3.15 16.06 10.06
C ASN A 110 1.77 16.42 9.51
N ALA A 111 1.37 15.89 8.35
CA ALA A 111 0.03 16.14 7.81
C ALA A 111 -1.06 15.54 8.70
N HIS A 112 -0.82 14.37 9.28
CA HIS A 112 -1.73 13.76 10.25
C HIS A 112 -1.73 14.55 11.57
N LEU A 113 -0.56 14.90 12.10
CA LEU A 113 -0.45 15.74 13.29
C LEU A 113 -1.20 17.07 13.14
N LEU A 114 -1.04 17.75 12.00
CA LEU A 114 -1.74 19.01 11.75
C LEU A 114 -3.25 18.84 11.70
N ARG A 115 -3.75 17.75 11.12
CA ARG A 115 -5.18 17.42 11.10
C ARG A 115 -5.70 17.17 12.51
N ASP A 116 -5.00 16.36 13.29
CA ASP A 116 -5.37 16.04 14.67
C ASP A 116 -5.37 17.27 15.58
N LEU A 117 -4.48 18.23 15.33
CA LEU A 117 -4.42 19.49 16.07
C LEU A 117 -5.50 20.49 15.66
N GLN A 118 -6.11 20.36 14.48
CA GLN A 118 -7.10 21.30 13.96
C GLN A 118 -8.55 20.89 14.26
N GLY A 119 -8.82 19.61 14.48
CA GLY A 119 -10.16 19.08 14.79
C GLY A 119 -11.00 18.82 13.56
#